data_AF-A0A2V8RES3-F1
#
_entry.id   AF-A0A2V8RES3-F1
#
_cell.length_a   1.000
_cell.length_b   1.000
_cell.length_c   1.000
_cell.angle_alpha   90.00
_cell.angle_beta   90.00
_cell.angle_gamma   90.00
#
_symmetry.space_group_name_H-M   'P 1'
#
loop_
_entity.id
_entity.type
_entity.pdbx_description
1 polymer ?
#
loop_
_entity_poly.entity_id
_entity_poly.type
_entity_poly.pdbx_seq_one_letter_code
_entity_poly.pdbx_strand_id
1 'polypeptide(L)'
;MISQAELMALQAPAKDEGYYLVPARSPIGDLAEPSLAETAALLQLKVPDLNRILGAGQPVPLSRLATPEEAALIDEGLRRSGIETVTIAHIDLHLEVAAKKIRALELSDDSLTAIPTNGSGKVTARWDEVALMVAGRLHLNRQETTERKRRGRKQTVDSRQLSSDESVLDLYVKSDEGGWRISSNNFDFSCLGSAKSFTTFENFAALIRLLRERTKAQFDDSYTQARPALATVWPVEQQTRKGEWRRSGAGKFDVATVTTTDNEAQFTRYSRLRYCLRLRELMNSK
;
A
#
# COMPACT_ATOMS: atom_id res chain seq x y z
N MET A 1 -30.92 -10.11 -16.65
CA MET A 1 -30.43 -8.74 -16.92
C MET A 1 -30.68 -7.95 -15.65
N ILE A 2 -29.62 -7.62 -14.90
CA ILE A 2 -29.73 -6.80 -13.67
C ILE A 2 -29.93 -5.35 -14.10
N SER A 3 -30.84 -4.63 -13.44
CA SER A 3 -31.19 -3.26 -13.83
C SER A 3 -30.09 -2.26 -13.46
N GLN A 4 -30.02 -1.16 -14.21
CA GLN A 4 -29.06 -0.07 -13.97
C GLN A 4 -29.26 0.58 -12.58
N ALA A 5 -30.46 0.48 -12.00
CA ALA A 5 -30.78 0.96 -10.65
C ALA A 5 -30.26 0.03 -9.54
N GLU A 6 -30.27 -1.30 -9.76
CA GLU A 6 -29.64 -2.28 -8.85
C GLU A 6 -28.11 -2.18 -8.88
N LEU A 7 -27.54 -1.80 -10.03
CA LEU A 7 -26.11 -1.47 -10.19
C LEU A 7 -25.70 -0.19 -9.45
N MET A 8 -26.58 0.81 -9.34
CA MET A 8 -26.28 2.05 -8.61
C MET A 8 -26.44 1.93 -7.08
N ALA A 9 -27.24 0.97 -6.60
CA ALA A 9 -27.40 0.71 -5.16
C ALA A 9 -26.18 0.00 -4.53
N LEU A 10 -25.26 -0.53 -5.35
CA LEU A 10 -24.00 -1.16 -4.91
C LEU A 10 -22.88 -0.16 -4.56
N GLN A 11 -23.14 1.15 -4.64
CA GLN A 11 -22.17 2.23 -4.36
C GLN A 11 -22.34 2.89 -2.97
N ALA A 12 -22.93 2.19 -2.00
CA ALA A 12 -22.63 2.55 -0.61
C ALA A 12 -21.14 2.23 -0.36
N PRO A 13 -20.39 3.03 0.42
CA PRO A 13 -19.08 2.58 0.90
C PRO A 13 -19.33 1.30 1.68
N ALA A 14 -19.01 0.16 1.07
CA ALA A 14 -19.04 -1.10 1.76
C ALA A 14 -18.19 -0.92 3.02
N LYS A 15 -18.78 -1.29 4.17
CA LYS A 15 -18.02 -1.59 5.40
C LYS A 15 -16.83 -2.49 5.01
N ASP A 16 -15.79 -2.60 5.84
CA ASP A 16 -14.51 -3.33 5.62
C ASP A 16 -14.65 -4.85 5.30
N GLU A 17 -15.52 -5.18 4.36
CA GLU A 17 -15.95 -6.46 3.86
C GLU A 17 -15.96 -6.30 2.33
N GLY A 18 -15.48 -7.31 1.63
CA GLY A 18 -15.34 -7.29 0.18
C GLY A 18 -14.23 -8.21 -0.29
N TYR A 19 -14.13 -8.34 -1.61
CA TYR A 19 -13.22 -9.26 -2.27
C TYR A 19 -12.41 -8.51 -3.31
N TYR A 20 -11.14 -8.88 -3.44
CA TYR A 20 -10.23 -8.34 -4.44
C TYR A 20 -9.95 -9.43 -5.47
N LEU A 21 -10.15 -9.10 -6.75
CA LEU A 21 -9.66 -9.94 -7.84
C LEU A 21 -8.26 -9.49 -8.19
N VAL A 22 -7.31 -10.43 -8.11
CA VAL A 22 -5.88 -10.17 -8.32
C VAL A 22 -5.37 -11.13 -9.38
N PRO A 23 -4.57 -10.71 -10.37
CA PRO A 23 -3.98 -11.63 -11.34
C PRO A 23 -3.17 -12.73 -10.64
N ALA A 24 -3.38 -13.99 -11.02
CA ALA A 24 -2.73 -15.14 -10.37
C ALA A 24 -1.21 -15.15 -10.59
N ARG A 25 -0.75 -14.56 -11.69
CA ARG A 25 0.65 -14.38 -12.04
C ARG A 25 0.88 -12.91 -12.33
N SER A 26 2.15 -12.48 -12.28
CA SER A 26 2.50 -11.19 -12.85
C SER A 26 2.05 -11.17 -14.31
N PRO A 27 1.09 -10.31 -14.68
CA PRO A 27 0.55 -10.31 -16.03
C PRO A 27 1.65 -9.84 -16.97
N ILE A 28 2.26 -10.75 -17.73
CA ILE A 28 3.08 -10.36 -18.87
C ILE A 28 2.07 -10.10 -19.99
N GLY A 29 1.85 -8.80 -20.24
CA GLY A 29 0.88 -8.32 -21.20
C GLY A 29 1.16 -8.84 -22.61
N ASP A 30 0.14 -9.42 -23.21
CA ASP A 30 -0.28 -9.13 -24.58
C ASP A 30 -1.69 -9.71 -24.77
N LEU A 31 -2.68 -9.02 -24.18
CA LEU A 31 -4.06 -9.22 -24.61
C LEU A 31 -4.22 -8.50 -25.96
N ALA A 32 -4.85 -9.16 -26.93
CA ALA A 32 -5.23 -8.50 -28.17
C ALA A 32 -6.12 -7.27 -27.88
N GLU A 33 -5.98 -6.19 -28.65
CA GLU A 33 -6.72 -4.93 -28.42
C GLU A 33 -8.24 -5.10 -28.21
N PRO A 34 -8.96 -5.97 -28.96
CA PRO A 34 -10.39 -6.20 -28.71
C PRO A 34 -10.66 -6.83 -27.33
N SER A 35 -9.87 -7.83 -26.95
CA SER A 35 -9.98 -8.52 -25.65
C SER A 35 -9.65 -7.57 -24.50
N LEU A 36 -8.72 -6.63 -24.71
CA LEU A 36 -8.39 -5.62 -23.72
C LEU A 36 -9.55 -4.64 -23.48
N ALA A 37 -10.23 -4.19 -24.53
CA ALA A 37 -11.39 -3.30 -24.42
C ALA A 37 -12.58 -3.98 -23.72
N GLU A 38 -12.86 -5.23 -24.07
CA GLU A 38 -13.90 -6.04 -23.43
C GLU A 38 -13.60 -6.29 -21.94
N THR A 39 -12.34 -6.63 -21.62
CA THR A 39 -11.88 -6.82 -20.24
C THR A 39 -12.00 -5.52 -19.43
N ALA A 40 -11.60 -4.39 -20.01
CA ALA A 40 -11.72 -3.09 -19.36
C ALA A 40 -13.18 -2.75 -19.08
N ALA A 41 -14.08 -3.00 -20.03
CA ALA A 41 -15.52 -2.81 -19.85
C ALA A 41 -16.10 -3.71 -18.74
N LEU A 42 -15.70 -4.99 -18.69
CA LEU A 42 -16.09 -5.93 -17.64
C LEU A 42 -15.69 -5.43 -16.24
N LEU A 43 -14.48 -4.89 -16.12
CA LEU A 43 -13.94 -4.34 -14.87
C LEU A 43 -14.39 -2.90 -14.58
N GLN A 44 -15.18 -2.29 -15.46
CA GLN A 44 -15.55 -0.86 -15.41
C GLN A 44 -14.34 0.08 -15.34
N LEU A 45 -13.24 -0.32 -15.98
CA LEU A 45 -12.00 0.45 -16.09
C LEU A 45 -11.87 1.10 -17.46
N LYS A 46 -11.06 2.15 -17.53
CA LYS A 46 -10.59 2.64 -18.83
C LYS A 46 -9.46 1.74 -19.31
N VAL A 47 -9.36 1.53 -20.62
CA VAL A 47 -8.28 0.75 -21.24
C VAL A 47 -6.88 1.18 -20.77
N PRO A 48 -6.54 2.49 -20.65
CA PRO A 48 -5.24 2.91 -20.13
C PRO A 48 -4.98 2.51 -18.68
N ASP A 49 -6.03 2.41 -17.84
CA ASP A 49 -5.91 2.01 -16.45
C ASP A 49 -5.70 0.50 -16.33
N LEU A 50 -6.40 -0.29 -17.15
CA LEU A 50 -6.17 -1.74 -17.26
C LEU A 50 -4.75 -2.04 -17.76
N ASN A 51 -4.29 -1.35 -18.83
CA ASN A 51 -2.91 -1.50 -19.32
C ASN A 51 -1.87 -1.16 -18.25
N ARG A 52 -2.13 -0.14 -17.42
CA ARG A 52 -1.24 0.22 -16.31
C ARG A 52 -1.19 -0.88 -15.26
N ILE A 53 -2.32 -1.51 -14.95
CA ILE A 53 -2.40 -2.64 -14.02
C ILE A 53 -1.65 -3.86 -14.57
N LEU A 54 -1.91 -4.22 -15.83
CA LEU A 54 -1.24 -5.35 -16.47
C LEU A 54 0.27 -5.08 -16.66
N GLY A 55 0.68 -3.82 -16.87
CA GLY A 55 2.07 -3.42 -16.99
C GLY A 55 2.81 -3.21 -15.65
N ALA A 56 2.18 -3.43 -14.50
CA ALA A 56 2.77 -3.12 -13.19
C ALA A 56 3.94 -4.05 -12.80
N GLY A 57 4.16 -5.15 -13.53
CA GLY A 57 5.21 -6.12 -13.26
C GLY A 57 5.01 -6.96 -12.00
N GLN A 58 3.94 -6.72 -11.25
CA GLN A 58 3.55 -7.44 -10.05
C GLN A 58 2.02 -7.62 -9.99
N PRO A 59 1.52 -8.68 -9.32
CA PRO A 59 0.10 -8.83 -9.04
C PRO A 59 -0.44 -7.66 -8.22
N VAL A 60 -1.37 -6.90 -8.81
CA VAL A 60 -2.11 -5.80 -8.16
C VAL A 60 -3.60 -6.02 -8.37
N PRO A 61 -4.48 -5.56 -7.47
CA PRO A 61 -5.92 -5.77 -7.60
C PRO A 61 -6.47 -5.11 -8.86
N LEU A 62 -7.27 -5.86 -9.60
CA LEU A 62 -8.01 -5.41 -10.79
C LEU A 62 -9.30 -4.69 -10.40
N SER A 63 -10.00 -5.20 -9.39
CA SER A 63 -11.25 -4.65 -8.90
C SER A 63 -11.50 -5.04 -7.44
N ARG A 64 -12.36 -4.27 -6.77
CA ARG A 64 -12.96 -4.59 -5.48
C ARG A 64 -14.44 -4.89 -5.70
N LEU A 65 -14.90 -6.02 -5.19
CA LEU A 65 -16.25 -6.53 -5.33
C LEU A 65 -16.89 -6.72 -3.96
N ALA A 66 -18.21 -6.62 -3.89
CA ALA A 66 -18.92 -6.64 -2.61
C ALA A 66 -19.10 -8.06 -2.08
N THR A 67 -19.37 -9.03 -2.97
CA THR A 67 -19.74 -10.40 -2.59
C THR A 67 -18.88 -11.45 -3.31
N PRO A 68 -18.77 -12.68 -2.77
CA PRO A 68 -18.00 -13.73 -3.42
C PRO A 68 -18.65 -14.23 -4.71
N GLU A 69 -19.99 -14.15 -4.84
CA GLU A 69 -20.71 -14.51 -6.07
C GLU A 69 -20.39 -13.53 -7.20
N GLU A 70 -20.32 -12.23 -6.90
CA GLU A 70 -19.89 -11.21 -7.85
C GLU A 70 -18.44 -11.47 -8.28
N ALA A 71 -17.56 -11.79 -7.34
CA ALA A 71 -16.18 -12.16 -7.62
C ALA A 71 -16.06 -13.38 -8.54
N ALA A 72 -16.85 -14.43 -8.31
CA ALA A 72 -16.88 -15.60 -9.16
C ALA A 72 -17.37 -15.31 -10.59
N LEU A 73 -18.38 -14.44 -10.73
CA LEU A 73 -18.91 -14.05 -12.05
C LEU A 73 -17.89 -13.26 -12.86
N ILE A 74 -17.21 -12.31 -12.23
CA ILE A 74 -16.17 -11.51 -12.89
C ILE A 74 -14.93 -12.37 -13.18
N ASP A 75 -14.49 -13.24 -12.26
CA ASP A 75 -13.38 -14.19 -12.50
C ASP A 75 -13.62 -15.06 -13.74
N GLU A 76 -14.82 -15.62 -13.91
CA GLU A 76 -15.15 -16.42 -15.09
C GLU A 76 -15.13 -15.59 -16.39
N GLY A 77 -15.50 -14.32 -16.34
CA GLY A 77 -15.38 -13.40 -17.47
C GLY A 77 -13.91 -13.07 -17.82
N LEU A 78 -13.08 -12.88 -16.80
CA LEU A 78 -11.64 -12.63 -16.96
C LEU A 78 -10.92 -13.86 -17.51
N ARG A 79 -11.29 -15.06 -17.03
CA ARG A 79 -10.76 -16.34 -17.51
C ARG A 79 -11.05 -16.56 -19.00
N ARG A 80 -12.26 -16.24 -19.45
CA ARG A 80 -12.62 -16.27 -20.89
C ARG A 80 -11.79 -15.29 -21.72
N SER A 81 -11.27 -14.24 -21.09
CA SER A 81 -10.36 -13.26 -21.70
C SER A 81 -8.88 -13.64 -21.54
N GLY A 82 -8.58 -14.84 -21.02
CA GLY A 82 -7.21 -15.34 -20.83
C GLY A 82 -6.50 -14.82 -19.57
N ILE A 83 -7.21 -14.17 -18.65
CA ILE A 83 -6.64 -13.67 -17.40
C ILE A 83 -7.03 -14.62 -16.27
N GLU A 84 -6.03 -15.33 -15.74
CA GLU A 84 -6.20 -16.09 -14.51
C GLU A 84 -6.17 -15.14 -13.31
N THR A 85 -7.15 -15.26 -12.42
CA THR A 85 -7.19 -14.48 -11.19
C THR A 85 -7.30 -15.33 -9.93
N VAL A 86 -7.00 -14.69 -8.82
CA VAL A 86 -7.15 -15.21 -7.47
C VAL A 86 -8.02 -14.22 -6.71
N THR A 87 -9.06 -14.73 -6.07
CA THR A 87 -9.90 -13.94 -5.16
C THR A 87 -9.27 -13.90 -3.77
N ILE A 88 -9.09 -12.69 -3.25
CA ILE A 88 -8.60 -12.42 -1.90
C ILE A 88 -9.71 -11.73 -1.11
N ALA A 89 -10.15 -12.30 0.01
CA ALA A 89 -11.12 -11.62 0.86
C ALA A 89 -10.42 -10.47 1.59
N HIS A 90 -11.15 -9.39 1.87
CA HIS A 90 -10.61 -8.24 2.61
C HIS A 90 -10.06 -8.66 3.99
N ILE A 91 -10.74 -9.58 4.65
CA ILE A 91 -10.34 -10.12 5.95
C ILE A 91 -9.00 -10.88 5.88
N ASP A 92 -8.68 -11.50 4.74
CA ASP A 92 -7.40 -12.22 4.55
C ASP A 92 -6.19 -11.27 4.48
N LEU A 93 -6.42 -9.96 4.34
CA LEU A 93 -5.36 -8.96 4.35
C LEU A 93 -4.97 -8.52 5.77
N HIS A 94 -5.73 -8.89 6.80
CA HIS A 94 -5.45 -8.56 8.20
C HIS A 94 -5.09 -7.08 8.41
N LEU A 95 -5.91 -6.17 7.87
CA LEU A 95 -5.65 -4.73 7.87
C LEU A 95 -5.95 -4.08 9.23
N GLU A 96 -6.80 -4.73 10.03
CA GLU A 96 -7.11 -4.39 11.42
C GLU A 96 -5.94 -4.65 12.37
N VAL A 97 -5.04 -5.58 12.02
CA VAL A 97 -3.81 -5.82 12.76
C VAL A 97 -2.74 -4.85 12.29
N ALA A 98 -2.46 -3.83 13.09
CA ALA A 98 -1.40 -2.87 12.78
C ALA A 98 -0.02 -3.53 12.77
N ALA A 99 0.82 -3.15 11.81
CA ALA A 99 2.21 -3.61 11.76
C ALA A 99 2.98 -3.15 13.01
N LYS A 100 3.79 -4.05 13.57
CA LYS A 100 4.66 -3.75 14.71
C LYS A 100 5.76 -2.81 14.23
N LYS A 101 5.73 -1.55 14.65
CA LYS A 101 6.80 -0.60 14.35
C LYS A 101 8.06 -1.02 15.09
N ILE A 102 9.15 -1.27 14.37
CA ILE A 102 10.42 -1.75 14.90
C ILE A 102 11.43 -0.61 14.90
N ARG A 103 12.05 -0.38 16.05
CA ARG A 103 13.09 0.67 16.22
C ARG A 103 14.51 0.14 16.18
N ALA A 104 14.72 -1.16 16.36
CA ALA A 104 16.04 -1.78 16.30
C ALA A 104 15.92 -3.29 16.01
N LEU A 105 17.00 -3.87 15.49
CA LEU A 105 17.15 -5.30 15.30
C LEU A 105 18.39 -5.80 16.04
N GLU A 106 18.32 -7.02 16.56
CA GLU A 106 19.46 -7.79 17.04
C GLU A 106 19.56 -9.05 16.17
N LEU A 107 20.73 -9.27 15.58
CA LEU A 107 20.97 -10.37 14.65
C LEU A 107 21.78 -11.45 15.34
N SER A 108 21.35 -12.71 15.21
CA SER A 108 22.13 -13.88 15.58
C SER A 108 22.32 -14.80 14.37
N ASP A 109 23.06 -15.89 14.55
CA ASP A 109 23.32 -16.84 13.48
C ASP A 109 22.03 -17.52 12.97
N ASP A 110 21.09 -17.81 13.88
CA ASP A 110 19.88 -18.58 13.57
C ASP A 110 18.59 -17.75 13.56
N SER A 111 18.62 -16.54 14.14
CA SER A 111 17.42 -15.74 14.33
C SER A 111 17.61 -14.24 14.20
N LEU A 112 16.49 -13.58 13.97
CA LEU A 112 16.30 -12.14 13.95
C LEU A 112 15.41 -11.73 15.12
N THR A 113 15.92 -10.86 15.99
CA THR A 113 15.15 -10.31 17.11
C THR A 113 14.83 -8.85 16.84
N ALA A 114 13.54 -8.53 16.76
CA ALA A 114 13.03 -7.18 16.61
C ALA A 114 12.70 -6.55 17.96
N ILE A 115 13.08 -5.28 18.09
CA ILE A 115 12.75 -4.43 19.23
C ILE A 115 11.69 -3.43 18.78
N PRO A 116 10.43 -3.58 19.22
CA PRO A 116 9.36 -2.66 18.87
C PRO A 116 9.60 -1.25 19.41
N THR A 117 9.03 -0.25 18.73
CA THR A 117 8.97 1.14 19.20
C THR A 117 8.07 1.27 20.42
N ASN A 118 6.94 0.55 20.41
CA ASN A 118 5.94 0.55 21.47
C ASN A 118 5.87 -0.84 22.12
N GLY A 119 5.93 -0.89 23.44
CA GLY A 119 5.87 -2.14 24.22
C GLY A 119 7.24 -2.60 24.74
N SER A 120 7.22 -3.48 25.74
CA SER A 120 8.42 -3.98 26.43
C SER A 120 8.93 -5.33 25.89
N GLY A 121 8.15 -6.02 25.06
CA GLY A 121 8.49 -7.34 24.53
C GLY A 121 9.33 -7.28 23.25
N LYS A 122 10.51 -7.90 23.26
CA LYS A 122 11.23 -8.26 22.03
C LYS A 122 10.45 -9.36 21.30
N VAL A 123 10.43 -9.31 19.98
CA VAL A 123 9.83 -10.37 19.14
C VAL A 123 10.95 -11.04 18.34
N THR A 124 10.98 -12.36 18.31
CA THR A 124 12.06 -13.12 17.66
C THR A 124 11.45 -14.03 16.59
N ALA A 125 12.15 -14.15 15.46
CA ALA A 125 11.81 -15.08 14.40
C ALA A 125 13.08 -15.77 13.90
N ARG A 126 12.98 -17.05 13.54
CA ARG A 126 14.09 -17.74 12.88
C ARG A 126 14.25 -17.24 11.45
N TRP A 127 15.46 -17.32 10.89
CA TRP A 127 15.70 -16.87 9.52
C TRP A 127 14.86 -17.61 8.45
N ASP A 128 14.51 -18.88 8.72
CA ASP A 128 13.66 -19.73 7.87
C ASP A 128 12.15 -19.48 8.04
N GLU A 129 11.75 -18.73 9.07
CA GLU A 129 10.37 -18.29 9.28
C GLU A 129 10.05 -16.99 8.56
N VAL A 130 11.05 -16.18 8.21
CA VAL A 130 10.86 -14.97 7.39
C VAL A 130 10.41 -15.39 5.98
N ALA A 131 9.22 -14.96 5.57
CA ALA A 131 8.60 -15.38 4.32
C ALA A 131 8.73 -14.33 3.21
N LEU A 132 8.61 -13.05 3.56
CA LEU A 132 8.56 -11.95 2.62
C LEU A 132 9.13 -10.68 3.24
N MET A 133 9.80 -9.89 2.42
CA MET A 133 10.28 -8.54 2.72
C MET A 133 9.77 -7.59 1.64
N VAL A 134 9.04 -6.55 2.02
CA VAL A 134 8.46 -5.56 1.09
C VAL A 134 9.04 -4.19 1.37
N ALA A 135 9.81 -3.65 0.43
CA ALA A 135 10.38 -2.32 0.50
C ALA A 135 9.48 -1.29 -0.21
N GLY A 136 9.42 -0.09 0.36
CA GLY A 136 8.63 1.00 -0.22
C GLY A 136 9.06 2.37 0.28
N ARG A 137 8.31 3.38 -0.17
CA ARG A 137 8.47 4.77 0.26
C ARG A 137 7.14 5.37 0.68
N LEU A 138 7.10 5.91 1.89
CA LEU A 138 5.96 6.64 2.42
C LEU A 138 6.12 8.13 2.12
N HIS A 139 5.09 8.70 1.52
CA HIS A 139 5.03 10.08 1.09
C HIS A 139 3.88 10.76 1.83
N LEU A 140 4.21 11.78 2.60
CA LEU A 140 3.23 12.65 3.23
C LEU A 140 3.37 14.03 2.61
N ASN A 141 2.34 14.51 1.92
CA ASN A 141 2.28 15.87 1.40
C ASN A 141 1.17 16.64 2.12
N ARG A 142 1.53 17.73 2.79
CA ARG A 142 0.60 18.61 3.48
C ARG A 142 0.68 20.00 2.88
N GLN A 143 -0.40 20.43 2.25
CA GLN A 143 -0.56 21.76 1.69
C GLN A 143 -1.52 22.57 2.55
N GLU A 144 -1.07 23.72 3.06
CA GLU A 144 -1.87 24.68 3.80
C GLU A 144 -2.06 25.94 2.95
N THR A 145 -3.30 26.31 2.68
CA THR A 145 -3.66 27.51 1.92
C THR A 145 -4.52 28.40 2.77
N THR A 146 -4.09 29.64 2.98
CA THR A 146 -4.85 30.65 3.71
C THR A 146 -5.56 31.56 2.71
N GLU A 147 -6.88 31.60 2.77
CA GLU A 147 -7.71 32.44 1.89
C GLU A 147 -8.35 33.59 2.66
N ARG A 148 -8.41 34.77 2.03
CA ARG A 148 -9.18 35.92 2.50
C ARG A 148 -10.34 36.19 1.55
N LYS A 149 -11.54 36.40 2.09
CA LYS A 149 -12.70 36.85 1.28
C LYS A 149 -12.64 38.37 1.11
N ARG A 150 -12.60 38.85 -0.13
CA ARG A 150 -12.68 40.28 -0.47
C ARG A 150 -13.69 40.48 -1.60
N ARG A 151 -14.75 41.26 -1.35
CA ARG A 151 -15.81 41.60 -2.33
C ARG A 151 -16.35 40.37 -3.09
N GLY A 152 -16.69 39.31 -2.37
CA GLY A 152 -17.23 38.06 -2.94
C GLY A 152 -16.20 37.14 -3.62
N ARG A 153 -14.95 37.58 -3.83
CA ARG A 153 -13.88 36.74 -4.36
C ARG A 153 -12.98 36.22 -3.23
N LYS A 154 -12.51 34.99 -3.38
CA LYS A 154 -11.48 34.38 -2.53
C LYS A 154 -10.12 34.78 -3.09
N GLN A 155 -9.24 35.29 -2.23
CA GLN A 155 -7.86 35.61 -2.58
C GLN A 155 -6.94 34.81 -1.66
N THR A 156 -6.04 34.03 -2.25
CA THR A 156 -4.98 33.34 -1.50
C THR A 156 -4.03 34.38 -0.90
N VAL A 157 -3.82 34.30 0.41
CA VAL A 157 -2.96 35.19 1.20
C VAL A 157 -1.62 34.55 1.49
N ASP A 158 -1.63 33.26 1.83
CA ASP A 158 -0.43 32.47 2.13
C ASP A 158 -0.64 31.03 1.63
N SER A 159 0.45 30.38 1.22
CA SER A 159 0.47 28.97 0.87
C SER A 159 1.76 28.34 1.38
N ARG A 160 1.62 27.23 2.11
CA ARG A 160 2.73 26.45 2.65
C ARG A 160 2.58 25.01 2.21
N GLN A 161 3.70 24.39 1.87
CA GLN A 161 3.75 22.98 1.52
C GLN A 161 4.84 22.31 2.33
N LEU A 162 4.49 21.20 2.98
CA LEU A 162 5.40 20.32 3.70
C LEU A 162 5.32 18.94 3.06
N SER A 163 6.46 18.40 2.66
CA SER A 163 6.58 17.06 2.10
C SER A 163 7.58 16.23 2.91
N SER A 164 7.20 15.01 3.25
CA SER A 164 8.09 14.00 3.83
C SER A 164 8.16 12.80 2.90
N ASP A 165 9.36 12.24 2.74
CA ASP A 165 9.64 10.98 2.06
C ASP A 165 10.43 10.09 3.03
N GLU A 166 9.92 8.91 3.31
CA GLU A 166 10.52 7.95 4.24
C GLU A 166 10.64 6.57 3.59
N SER A 167 11.83 5.96 3.68
CA SER A 167 12.02 4.57 3.24
C SER A 167 11.52 3.62 4.32
N VAL A 168 10.74 2.62 3.90
CA VAL A 168 10.15 1.61 4.78
C VAL A 168 10.38 0.20 4.28
N LEU A 169 10.43 -0.73 5.22
CA LEU A 169 10.57 -2.16 4.97
C LEU A 169 9.59 -2.90 5.88
N ASP A 170 8.65 -3.62 5.28
CA ASP A 170 7.80 -4.57 6.00
C ASP A 170 8.44 -5.96 5.92
N LEU A 171 8.64 -6.58 7.08
CA LEU A 171 9.10 -7.97 7.20
C LEU A 171 7.92 -8.83 7.67
N TYR A 172 7.67 -9.91 6.95
CA TYR A 172 6.63 -10.88 7.30
C TYR A 172 7.23 -12.22 7.69
N VAL A 173 6.76 -12.73 8.82
CA VAL A 173 7.13 -14.01 9.40
C VAL A 173 5.91 -14.91 9.35
N LYS A 174 6.09 -16.19 8.98
CA LYS A 174 4.98 -17.15 8.78
C LYS A 174 4.02 -17.26 9.98
N SER A 175 4.51 -17.02 11.19
CA SER A 175 3.77 -17.10 12.45
C SER A 175 3.12 -15.79 12.89
N ASP A 176 3.34 -14.69 12.17
CA ASP A 176 2.84 -13.36 12.54
C ASP A 176 1.99 -12.77 11.41
N GLU A 177 0.72 -12.50 11.74
CA GLU A 177 -0.23 -11.90 10.81
C GLU A 177 -0.03 -10.39 10.66
N GLY A 178 0.71 -9.74 11.56
CA GLY A 178 0.85 -8.28 11.66
C GLY A 178 2.01 -7.69 10.85
N GLY A 179 3.07 -8.45 10.63
CA GLY A 179 4.31 -7.96 10.04
C GLY A 179 5.02 -6.93 10.91
N TRP A 180 6.28 -6.70 10.57
CA TRP A 180 7.18 -5.78 11.27
C TRP A 180 7.53 -4.64 10.33
N ARG A 181 7.21 -3.40 10.69
CA ARG A 181 7.53 -2.22 9.89
C ARG A 181 8.77 -1.53 10.42
N ILE A 182 9.79 -1.46 9.59
CA ILE A 182 11.00 -0.70 9.84
C ILE A 182 10.94 0.60 9.02
N SER A 183 11.05 1.72 9.72
CA SER A 183 11.01 3.07 9.14
C SER A 183 12.38 3.72 9.26
N SER A 184 12.92 4.24 8.15
CA SER A 184 14.31 4.71 8.11
C SER A 184 14.61 5.83 9.10
N ASN A 185 13.65 6.73 9.39
CA ASN A 185 13.92 7.92 10.20
C ASN A 185 13.95 7.65 11.71
N ASN A 186 13.40 6.51 12.16
CA ASN A 186 13.25 6.17 13.59
C ASN A 186 13.91 4.84 13.96
N PHE A 187 14.86 4.38 13.15
CA PHE A 187 15.53 3.09 13.33
C PHE A 187 16.98 3.24 13.78
N ASP A 188 17.38 2.44 14.75
CA ASP A 188 18.76 2.29 15.21
C ASP A 188 19.50 1.24 14.38
N PHE A 189 20.41 1.71 13.53
CA PHE A 189 21.24 0.89 12.65
C PHE A 189 22.48 0.28 13.33
N SER A 190 22.53 0.24 14.66
CA SER A 190 23.67 -0.36 15.38
C SER A 190 23.87 -1.85 15.07
N CYS A 191 22.83 -2.55 14.59
CA CYS A 191 22.94 -3.92 14.08
C CYS A 191 23.87 -4.10 12.87
N LEU A 192 24.21 -3.01 12.16
CA LEU A 192 25.14 -3.04 11.04
C LEU A 192 26.61 -3.11 11.48
N GLY A 193 26.92 -2.84 12.75
CA GLY A 193 28.28 -2.82 13.27
C GLY A 193 29.19 -1.92 12.42
N SER A 194 30.27 -2.49 11.88
CA SER A 194 31.25 -1.78 11.05
C SER A 194 30.72 -1.36 9.66
N ALA A 195 29.59 -1.90 9.21
CA ALA A 195 28.95 -1.50 7.94
C ALA A 195 28.08 -0.24 8.07
N LYS A 196 27.92 0.30 9.28
CA LYS A 196 27.16 1.53 9.53
C LYS A 196 27.85 2.73 8.88
N SER A 197 27.10 3.44 8.06
CA SER A 197 27.49 4.65 7.33
C SER A 197 26.93 5.91 8.01
N PHE A 198 27.31 7.10 7.50
CA PHE A 198 26.86 8.38 8.05
C PHE A 198 25.42 8.70 7.70
N THR A 199 24.94 8.29 6.53
CA THR A 199 23.60 8.64 6.06
C THR A 199 22.58 7.56 6.37
N THR A 200 21.36 7.97 6.73
CA THR A 200 20.22 7.07 6.93
C THR A 200 19.92 6.25 5.68
N PHE A 201 20.08 6.84 4.49
CA PHE A 201 19.85 6.16 3.22
C PHE A 201 20.83 4.99 2.99
N GLU A 202 22.14 5.22 3.17
CA GLU A 202 23.16 4.16 3.03
C GLU A 202 22.96 3.07 4.08
N ASN A 203 22.64 3.46 5.31
CA ASN A 203 22.34 2.52 6.40
C ASN A 203 21.12 1.64 6.09
N PHE A 204 20.05 2.23 5.55
CA PHE A 204 18.85 1.47 5.19
C PHE A 204 19.10 0.50 4.03
N ALA A 205 19.86 0.92 3.01
CA ALA A 205 20.28 0.04 1.93
C ALA A 205 21.18 -1.11 2.43
N ALA A 206 22.12 -0.81 3.33
CA ALA A 206 22.99 -1.80 3.96
C ALA A 206 22.18 -2.80 4.81
N LEU A 207 21.16 -2.34 5.53
CA LEU A 207 20.26 -3.20 6.29
C LEU A 207 19.48 -4.15 5.38
N ILE A 208 18.88 -3.65 4.30
CA ILE A 208 18.16 -4.51 3.34
C ILE A 208 19.10 -5.57 2.77
N ARG A 209 20.32 -5.19 2.37
CA ARG A 209 21.31 -6.13 1.85
C ARG A 209 21.67 -7.21 2.89
N LEU A 210 21.95 -6.80 4.12
CA LEU A 210 22.28 -7.70 5.22
C LEU A 210 21.15 -8.71 5.49
N LEU A 211 19.90 -8.24 5.51
CA LEU A 211 18.75 -9.13 5.68
C LEU A 211 18.61 -10.11 4.50
N ARG A 212 18.73 -9.62 3.26
CA ARG A 212 18.69 -10.46 2.05
C ARG A 212 19.78 -11.54 2.00
N GLU A 213 20.95 -11.27 2.57
CA GLU A 213 22.04 -12.27 2.66
C GLU A 213 21.75 -13.34 3.71
N ARG A 214 21.00 -13.01 4.76
CA ARG A 214 20.71 -13.90 5.91
C ARG A 214 19.43 -14.73 5.74
N THR A 215 18.47 -14.29 4.93
CA THR A 215 17.21 -15.02 4.69
C THR A 215 17.02 -15.43 3.23
N LYS A 216 16.29 -16.53 3.02
CA LYS A 216 15.78 -16.95 1.71
C LYS A 216 14.39 -16.38 1.40
N ALA A 217 13.91 -15.44 2.22
CA ALA A 217 12.64 -14.77 2.01
C ALA A 217 12.58 -14.09 0.64
N GLN A 218 11.38 -14.01 0.07
CA GLN A 218 11.18 -13.21 -1.14
C GLN A 218 11.39 -11.73 -0.81
N PHE A 219 11.99 -11.00 -1.73
CA PHE A 219 12.16 -9.55 -1.62
C PHE A 219 11.35 -8.87 -2.73
N ASP A 220 10.53 -7.89 -2.36
CA ASP A 220 9.71 -7.08 -3.25
C ASP A 220 9.99 -5.59 -3.01
N ASP A 221 10.58 -4.91 -3.99
CA ASP A 221 10.82 -3.47 -4.02
C ASP A 221 10.00 -2.74 -5.09
N SER A 222 8.98 -3.43 -5.64
CA SER A 222 8.22 -2.96 -6.79
C SER A 222 7.09 -1.99 -6.44
N TYR A 223 6.83 -1.74 -5.15
CA TYR A 223 5.72 -0.89 -4.69
C TYR A 223 5.71 0.50 -5.37
N THR A 224 6.86 1.16 -5.50
CA THR A 224 6.95 2.48 -6.13
C THR A 224 6.49 2.46 -7.59
N GLN A 225 6.75 1.37 -8.32
CA GLN A 225 6.32 1.19 -9.71
C GLN A 225 4.85 0.77 -9.79
N ALA A 226 4.37 -0.05 -8.84
CA ALA A 226 2.99 -0.51 -8.76
C ALA A 226 2.01 0.59 -8.31
N ARG A 227 2.48 1.64 -7.63
CA ARG A 227 1.65 2.71 -7.02
C ARG A 227 0.59 3.31 -7.96
N PRO A 228 0.92 3.68 -9.21
CA PRO A 228 -0.05 4.24 -10.14
C PRO A 228 -1.15 3.25 -10.55
N ALA A 229 -0.85 1.95 -10.60
CA ALA A 229 -1.82 0.89 -10.86
C ALA A 229 -2.71 0.63 -9.64
N LEU A 230 -2.12 0.61 -8.44
CA LEU A 230 -2.84 0.43 -7.18
C LEU A 230 -3.89 1.51 -6.95
N ALA A 231 -3.64 2.75 -7.41
CA ALA A 231 -4.53 3.89 -7.21
C ALA A 231 -5.96 3.68 -7.75
N THR A 232 -6.14 2.76 -8.71
CA THR A 232 -7.45 2.40 -9.27
C THR A 232 -8.36 1.74 -8.24
N VAL A 233 -7.83 0.82 -7.42
CA VAL A 233 -8.62 0.05 -6.43
C VAL A 233 -8.36 0.57 -5.01
N TRP A 234 -7.12 0.97 -4.73
CA TRP A 234 -6.66 1.53 -3.46
C TRP A 234 -6.06 2.91 -3.71
N PRO A 235 -6.89 3.97 -3.79
CA PRO A 235 -6.39 5.32 -3.95
C PRO A 235 -5.54 5.74 -2.74
N VAL A 236 -4.66 6.72 -2.99
CA VAL A 236 -3.90 7.40 -1.94
C VAL A 236 -4.88 8.17 -1.05
N GLU A 237 -4.70 8.16 0.27
CA GLU A 237 -5.61 8.87 1.15
C GLU A 237 -5.42 10.38 0.99
N GLN A 238 -6.52 11.09 0.80
CA GLN A 238 -6.53 12.55 0.73
C GLN A 238 -7.58 13.11 1.68
N GLN A 239 -7.15 13.92 2.63
CA GLN A 239 -8.02 14.59 3.59
C GLN A 239 -7.89 16.11 3.44
N THR A 240 -9.02 16.79 3.23
CA THR A 240 -9.08 18.25 3.22
C THR A 240 -9.87 18.72 4.44
N ARG A 241 -9.21 19.48 5.32
CA ARG A 241 -9.83 20.07 6.51
C ARG A 241 -9.80 21.59 6.41
N LYS A 242 -10.92 22.24 6.74
CA LYS A 242 -10.93 23.68 6.98
C LYS A 242 -10.28 23.93 8.34
N GLY A 243 -9.20 24.70 8.33
CA GLY A 243 -8.51 25.13 9.54
C GLY A 243 -9.23 26.28 10.24
N GLU A 244 -8.61 26.74 11.33
CA GLU A 244 -9.17 27.78 12.19
C GLU A 244 -9.27 29.14 11.49
N TRP A 245 -10.27 29.93 11.91
CA TRP A 245 -10.39 31.33 11.52
C TRP A 245 -9.33 32.13 12.24
N ARG A 246 -8.46 32.81 11.49
CA ARG A 246 -7.46 33.70 12.07
C ARG A 246 -7.81 35.15 11.77
N ARG A 247 -7.81 35.99 12.80
CA ARG A 247 -7.91 37.45 12.63
C ARG A 247 -6.57 37.95 12.10
N SER A 248 -6.59 38.54 10.92
CA SER A 248 -5.41 39.07 10.23
C SER A 248 -5.34 40.60 10.23
N GLY A 249 -6.22 41.25 11.01
CA GLY A 249 -6.30 42.70 11.20
C GLY A 249 -7.71 43.15 11.59
N ALA A 250 -7.93 44.47 11.73
CA ALA A 250 -9.22 45.05 12.07
C ALA A 250 -10.31 44.62 11.05
N GLY A 251 -11.28 43.82 11.51
CA GLY A 251 -12.41 43.33 10.72
C GLY A 251 -12.06 42.29 9.63
N LYS A 252 -10.82 41.79 9.56
CA LYS A 252 -10.38 40.83 8.53
C LYS A 252 -10.24 39.42 9.12
N PHE A 253 -10.89 38.46 8.46
CA PHE A 253 -10.80 37.04 8.78
C PHE A 253 -10.20 36.29 7.60
N ASP A 254 -9.21 35.47 7.91
CA ASP A 254 -8.60 34.54 6.97
C ASP A 254 -8.98 33.12 7.37
N VAL A 255 -9.22 32.27 6.38
CA VAL A 255 -9.58 30.87 6.56
C VAL A 255 -8.44 30.00 6.01
N ALA A 256 -7.85 29.19 6.89
CA ALA A 256 -6.88 28.18 6.46
C ALA A 256 -7.60 26.95 5.91
N THR A 257 -7.06 26.33 4.88
CA THR A 257 -7.47 25.01 4.36
C THR A 257 -6.23 24.14 4.32
N VAL A 258 -6.29 22.98 4.95
CA VAL A 258 -5.18 22.02 5.00
C VAL A 258 -5.59 20.78 4.22
N THR A 259 -4.86 20.49 3.15
CA THR A 259 -4.98 19.27 2.34
C THR A 259 -3.80 18.37 2.66
N THR A 260 -4.06 17.14 3.11
CA THR A 260 -3.02 16.14 3.38
C THR A 260 -3.23 14.94 2.45
N THR A 261 -2.16 14.49 1.81
CA THR A 261 -2.10 13.29 0.97
C THR A 261 -1.09 12.31 1.55
N ASP A 262 -1.50 11.06 1.75
CA ASP A 262 -0.73 10.02 2.43
C ASP A 262 -0.93 8.65 1.76
N ASN A 263 0.17 7.95 1.46
CA ASN A 263 0.16 6.62 0.85
C ASN A 263 0.41 5.47 1.84
N GLU A 264 0.53 5.69 3.14
CA GLU A 264 0.80 4.64 4.14
C GLU A 264 -0.23 3.51 4.10
N ALA A 265 -1.52 3.85 4.00
CA ALA A 265 -2.58 2.86 3.91
C ALA A 265 -2.53 2.07 2.59
N GLN A 266 -2.15 2.72 1.49
CA GLN A 266 -1.96 2.05 0.20
C GLN A 266 -0.75 1.10 0.22
N PHE A 267 0.38 1.52 0.80
CA PHE A 267 1.55 0.67 1.01
C PHE A 267 1.21 -0.55 1.87
N THR A 268 0.49 -0.33 2.97
CA THR A 268 0.08 -1.41 3.88
C THR A 268 -0.79 -2.45 3.16
N ARG A 269 -1.80 -2.02 2.40
CA ARG A 269 -2.64 -2.94 1.60
C ARG A 269 -1.84 -3.73 0.57
N TYR A 270 -0.92 -3.07 -0.13
CA TYR A 270 -0.03 -3.74 -1.08
C TYR A 270 0.84 -4.79 -0.38
N SER A 271 1.54 -4.38 0.68
CA SER A 271 2.44 -5.23 1.47
C SER A 271 1.72 -6.49 2.00
N ARG A 272 0.50 -6.30 2.53
CA ARG A 272 -0.39 -7.39 2.97
C ARG A 272 -0.82 -8.32 1.85
N LEU A 273 -1.21 -7.77 0.71
CA LEU A 273 -1.58 -8.58 -0.45
C LEU A 273 -0.42 -9.46 -0.89
N ARG A 274 0.79 -8.89 -0.96
CA ARG A 274 1.98 -9.65 -1.33
C ARG A 274 2.25 -10.78 -0.35
N TYR A 275 2.07 -10.53 0.94
CA TYR A 275 2.22 -11.56 1.95
C TYR A 275 1.17 -12.67 1.82
N CYS A 276 -0.11 -12.31 1.64
CA CYS A 276 -1.20 -13.27 1.43
C CYS A 276 -0.94 -14.18 0.23
N LEU A 277 -0.54 -13.59 -0.92
CA LEU A 277 -0.15 -14.36 -2.11
C LEU A 277 1.04 -15.28 -1.84
N ARG A 278 2.05 -14.78 -1.13
CA ARG A 278 3.24 -15.56 -0.77
C ARG A 278 2.92 -16.76 0.11
N LEU A 279 2.02 -16.60 1.09
CA LEU A 279 1.58 -17.73 1.93
C LEU A 279 0.87 -18.81 1.09
N ARG A 280 0.00 -18.41 0.15
CA ARG A 280 -0.67 -19.35 -0.76
C ARG A 280 0.33 -20.12 -1.63
N GLU A 281 1.34 -19.45 -2.19
CA GLU A 281 2.43 -20.12 -2.93
C GLU A 281 3.18 -21.15 -2.09
N LEU A 282 3.51 -20.80 -0.84
CA LEU A 282 4.24 -21.67 0.07
C LEU A 282 3.40 -22.87 0.52
N MET A 283 2.08 -22.73 0.63
CA MET A 283 1.17 -23.82 0.93
C MET A 283 1.00 -24.77 -0.25
N ASN A 284 0.95 -24.25 -1.47
CA ASN A 284 0.78 -25.05 -2.69
C ASN A 284 2.07 -25.76 -3.16
N SER A 285 3.23 -25.40 -2.58
CA SER A 285 4.54 -26.00 -2.92
C SER A 285 4.94 -27.17 -2.01
N LYS A 286 4.07 -27.58 -1.07
CA LYS A 286 4.26 -28.73 -0.18
C LYS A 286 3.39 -29.90 -0.64
#